data_AF-B3QSE5-F1
#
_entry.id   AF-B3QSE5-F1
#
_cell.length_a   1.000
_cell.length_b   1.000
_cell.length_c   1.000
_cell.angle_alpha   90.00
_cell.angle_beta   90.00
_cell.angle_gamma   90.00
#
_symmetry.space_group_name_H-M   'P 1'
#
loop_
_entity.id
_entity.type
_entity.pdbx_description
1 polymer ?
#
loop_
_entity_poly.entity_id
_entity_poly.type
_entity_poly.pdbx_seq_one_letter_code
_entity_poly.pdbx_strand_id
1 'polypeptide(L)'
;MKILAIECTAAPLSIAVKNHEPVSLRFSSEWRKTAEQILPLISETLNDAGVLAADLDAVALSAGPGSFTALRIGMSCVKGLCFGLNVPLIMIPTLQAIAEAALSKTQAPIILPVVHSKADEFYSAVAVRTEWETSANSEFSLQNDYGILDELMQSVAQKESSAEIAIVGRNLSRFTENMQPSEQFSFLEADFFNAAALLPIAERLFHAKAFAPINDAVPLYLKEFEAKVSKKTPFV
;
A
#
# COMPACT_ATOMS: atom_id res chain seq x y z
N MET A 1 14.76 -1.63 17.04
CA MET A 1 14.60 -0.68 15.94
C MET A 1 13.21 -0.09 16.02
N LYS A 2 13.11 1.23 15.98
CA LYS A 2 11.89 2.02 16.15
C LYS A 2 11.43 2.55 14.79
N ILE A 3 10.40 1.95 14.20
CA ILE A 3 9.87 2.35 12.87
C ILE A 3 8.45 2.87 13.01
N LEU A 4 8.20 4.06 12.47
CA LEU A 4 6.86 4.59 12.23
C LEU A 4 6.41 4.22 10.82
N ALA A 5 5.30 3.52 10.66
CA ALA A 5 4.72 3.18 9.36
C ALA A 5 3.37 3.88 9.15
N ILE A 6 3.13 4.36 7.93
CA ILE A 6 1.92 5.10 7.55
C ILE A 6 1.30 4.48 6.31
N GLU A 7 0.04 4.07 6.42
CA GLU A 7 -0.78 3.63 5.29
C GLU A 7 -1.93 4.62 5.09
N CYS A 8 -1.85 5.42 4.02
CA CYS A 8 -2.85 6.42 3.64
C CYS A 8 -3.39 6.27 2.21
N THR A 9 -3.14 5.14 1.54
CA THR A 9 -3.53 4.92 0.13
C THR A 9 -5.02 4.68 -0.04
N ALA A 10 -5.70 4.20 1.00
CA ALA A 10 -7.15 4.16 1.06
C ALA A 10 -7.64 4.38 2.49
N ALA A 11 -8.94 4.55 2.65
CA ALA A 11 -9.57 4.62 3.96
C ALA A 11 -9.67 3.24 4.62
N PRO A 12 -9.61 3.16 5.96
CA PRO A 12 -9.18 4.24 6.88
C PRO A 12 -7.66 4.50 6.80
N LEU A 13 -7.23 5.73 7.14
CA LEU A 13 -5.81 6.00 7.39
C LEU A 13 -5.38 5.14 8.59
N SER A 14 -4.20 4.55 8.53
CA SER A 14 -3.63 3.84 9.68
C SER A 14 -2.18 4.21 9.92
N ILE A 15 -1.78 4.17 11.19
CA ILE A 15 -0.43 4.43 11.68
C ILE A 15 0.00 3.28 12.56
N ALA A 16 1.20 2.77 12.34
CA ALA A 16 1.81 1.74 13.18
C ALA A 16 3.17 2.20 13.69
N VAL A 17 3.50 1.86 14.94
CA VAL A 17 4.83 2.08 15.50
C VAL A 17 5.36 0.74 16.02
N LYS A 18 6.47 0.29 15.46
CA LYS A 18 7.24 -0.83 16.00
C LYS A 18 8.30 -0.29 16.95
N ASN A 19 8.38 -0.85 18.14
CA ASN A 19 9.46 -0.63 19.11
C ASN A 19 9.84 -1.97 19.75
N HIS A 20 8.81 -2.64 20.26
CA HIS A 20 8.77 -4.01 20.75
C HIS A 20 7.47 -4.66 20.25
N GLU A 21 7.32 -5.97 20.44
CA GLU A 21 6.02 -6.61 20.27
C GLU A 21 5.18 -6.43 21.55
N PRO A 22 3.87 -6.16 21.45
CA PRO A 22 3.10 -5.99 20.21
C PRO A 22 3.29 -4.61 19.57
N VAL A 23 3.13 -4.53 18.25
CA VAL A 23 3.07 -3.26 17.50
C VAL A 23 1.89 -2.40 17.95
N SER A 24 2.13 -1.11 18.20
CA SER A 24 1.06 -0.12 18.40
C SER A 24 0.46 0.28 17.05
N LEU A 25 -0.85 0.13 16.89
CA LEU A 25 -1.57 0.40 15.63
C LEU A 25 -2.82 1.22 15.91
N ARG A 26 -3.00 2.32 15.18
CA ARG A 26 -4.22 3.14 15.21
C ARG A 26 -4.80 3.35 13.83
N PHE A 27 -6.11 3.53 13.80
CA PHE A 27 -6.89 3.84 12.60
C PHE A 27 -7.59 5.19 12.76
N SER A 28 -7.78 5.87 11.65
CA SER A 28 -8.52 7.11 11.64
C SER A 28 -10.02 6.83 11.75
N SER A 29 -10.72 7.68 12.50
CA SER A 29 -12.17 7.58 12.65
C SER A 29 -12.92 8.06 11.40
N GLU A 30 -12.29 8.91 10.58
CA GLU A 30 -12.92 9.52 9.41
C GLU A 30 -12.00 9.53 8.18
N TRP A 31 -12.56 9.23 7.02
CA TRP A 31 -11.84 9.24 5.74
C TRP A 31 -11.55 10.66 5.23
N ARG A 32 -12.50 11.60 5.38
CA ARG A 32 -12.44 12.93 4.75
C ARG A 32 -11.47 13.90 5.42
N LYS A 33 -10.84 13.49 6.52
CA LYS A 33 -10.01 14.34 7.38
C LYS A 33 -8.57 13.86 7.49
N THR A 34 -8.04 13.14 6.49
CA THR A 34 -6.65 12.65 6.51
C THR A 34 -5.63 13.75 6.89
N ALA A 35 -5.77 14.96 6.32
CA ALA A 35 -4.88 16.09 6.64
C ALA A 35 -4.97 16.54 8.11
N GLU A 36 -6.17 16.54 8.68
CA GLU A 36 -6.39 16.94 10.08
C GLU A 36 -5.98 15.84 11.06
N GLN A 37 -6.10 14.57 10.66
CA GLN A 37 -5.94 13.42 11.54
C GLN A 37 -4.54 12.79 11.52
N ILE A 38 -3.76 12.95 10.46
CA ILE A 38 -2.47 12.25 10.33
C ILE A 38 -1.49 12.57 11.46
N LEU A 39 -1.28 13.85 11.79
CA LEU A 39 -0.36 14.24 12.86
C LEU A 39 -0.87 13.84 14.25
N PRO A 40 -2.15 14.08 14.63
CA PRO A 40 -2.71 13.55 15.87
C PRO A 40 -2.55 12.04 16.02
N LEU A 41 -2.89 11.26 14.97
CA LEU A 41 -2.75 9.79 15.03
C LEU A 41 -1.30 9.35 15.20
N ILE A 42 -0.34 10.02 14.55
CA ILE A 42 1.09 9.73 14.75
C ILE A 42 1.47 9.98 16.21
N SER A 43 1.10 11.14 16.75
CA SER A 43 1.38 11.50 18.15
C SER A 43 0.80 10.50 19.13
N GLU A 44 -0.47 10.11 18.96
CA GLU A 44 -1.14 9.11 19.79
C GLU A 44 -0.48 7.73 19.68
N THR A 45 -0.14 7.29 18.47
CA THR A 45 0.47 5.96 18.24
C THR A 45 1.89 5.89 18.82
N LEU A 46 2.67 6.97 18.72
CA LEU A 46 3.98 7.09 19.36
C LEU A 46 3.87 7.02 20.89
N ASN A 47 2.88 7.72 21.46
CA ASN A 47 2.61 7.70 22.89
C ASN A 47 2.22 6.29 23.37
N ASP A 48 1.34 5.60 22.66
CA ASP A 48 0.97 4.21 22.96
C ASP A 48 2.17 3.26 22.91
N ALA A 49 3.11 3.50 21.98
CA ALA A 49 4.34 2.72 21.85
C ALA A 49 5.42 3.06 22.88
N GLY A 50 5.22 4.11 23.68
CA GLY A 50 6.23 4.67 24.59
C GLY A 50 7.48 5.16 23.85
N VAL A 51 7.31 5.67 22.62
CA VAL A 51 8.41 6.13 21.75
C VAL A 51 8.36 7.64 21.62
N LEU A 52 9.46 8.31 21.93
CA LEU A 52 9.63 9.71 21.57
C LEU A 52 9.90 9.81 20.06
N ALA A 53 9.35 10.83 19.40
CA ALA A 53 9.58 11.03 17.96
C ALA A 53 11.09 11.11 17.61
N ALA A 54 11.89 11.72 18.49
CA ALA A 54 13.34 11.83 18.35
C ALA A 54 14.09 10.49 18.44
N ASP A 55 13.44 9.43 18.93
CA ASP A 55 14.02 8.09 19.03
C ASP A 55 13.72 7.22 17.80
N LEU A 56 12.95 7.72 16.83
CA LEU A 56 12.65 6.94 15.62
C LEU A 56 13.94 6.64 14.85
N ASP A 57 14.07 5.41 14.38
CA ASP A 57 15.16 5.01 13.49
C ASP A 57 14.80 5.25 12.02
N ALA A 58 13.51 5.18 11.65
CA ALA A 58 13.01 5.40 10.29
C ALA A 58 11.52 5.70 10.24
N VAL A 59 11.06 6.26 9.11
CA VAL A 59 9.65 6.38 8.77
C VAL A 59 9.36 5.65 7.45
N ALA A 60 8.33 4.82 7.43
CA ALA A 60 7.85 4.08 6.27
C ALA A 60 6.48 4.61 5.81
N LEU A 61 6.28 4.67 4.50
CA LEU A 61 5.03 5.13 3.87
C LEU A 61 4.63 4.22 2.72
N SER A 62 3.33 3.90 2.62
CA SER A 62 2.76 3.36 1.37
C SER A 62 2.89 4.40 0.24
N ALA A 63 3.73 4.12 -0.74
CA ALA A 63 4.13 5.06 -1.77
C ALA A 63 3.07 5.30 -2.85
N GLY A 64 2.07 4.42 -2.97
CA GLY A 64 1.13 4.40 -4.09
C GLY A 64 1.25 3.10 -4.90
N PRO A 65 0.26 2.81 -5.76
CA PRO A 65 -0.91 3.62 -6.10
C PRO A 65 -1.95 3.72 -4.96
N GLY A 66 -2.91 4.64 -5.09
CA GLY A 66 -3.96 4.91 -4.10
C GLY A 66 -4.60 6.29 -4.25
N SER A 67 -5.28 6.75 -3.20
CA SER A 67 -5.92 8.08 -3.11
C SER A 67 -4.92 9.20 -3.38
N PHE A 68 -5.09 9.88 -4.51
CA PHE A 68 -4.22 10.95 -5.00
C PHE A 68 -4.02 12.09 -3.98
N THR A 69 -5.08 12.45 -3.27
CA THR A 69 -5.04 13.51 -2.24
C THR A 69 -4.35 13.01 -0.98
N ALA A 70 -4.72 11.81 -0.49
CA ALA A 70 -4.17 11.27 0.75
C ALA A 70 -2.68 10.92 0.61
N LEU A 71 -2.25 10.41 -0.54
CA LEU A 71 -0.83 10.15 -0.83
C LEU A 71 0.03 11.40 -0.74
N ARG A 72 -0.45 12.55 -1.26
CA ARG A 72 0.30 13.82 -1.15
C ARG A 72 0.33 14.35 0.27
N ILE A 73 -0.77 14.23 1.01
CA ILE A 73 -0.81 14.58 2.44
C ILE A 73 0.19 13.72 3.21
N GLY A 74 0.15 12.40 3.03
CA GLY A 74 1.07 11.45 3.66
C GLY A 74 2.52 11.74 3.31
N MET A 75 2.83 11.91 2.02
CA MET A 75 4.19 12.24 1.54
C MET A 75 4.71 13.55 2.14
N SER A 76 3.88 14.59 2.18
CA SER A 76 4.29 15.89 2.74
C SER A 76 4.56 15.77 4.24
N CYS A 77 3.72 15.02 4.97
CA CYS A 77 3.89 14.74 6.39
C CYS A 77 5.20 13.99 6.67
N VAL A 78 5.44 12.86 5.99
CA VAL A 78 6.65 12.04 6.25
C VAL A 78 7.92 12.74 5.83
N LYS A 79 7.91 13.54 4.75
CA LYS A 79 9.09 14.35 4.37
C LYS A 79 9.43 15.36 5.47
N GLY A 80 8.41 16.05 6.01
CA GLY A 80 8.59 16.96 7.14
C GLY A 80 9.14 16.27 8.38
N LEU A 81 8.60 15.10 8.75
CA LEU A 81 9.07 14.31 9.87
C LEU A 81 10.51 13.82 9.68
N CYS A 82 10.81 13.20 8.54
CA CYS A 82 12.15 12.67 8.23
C CYS A 82 13.20 13.77 8.23
N PHE A 83 12.87 14.93 7.62
CA PHE A 83 13.75 16.08 7.60
C PHE A 83 13.98 16.65 9.01
N GLY A 84 12.92 16.85 9.79
CA GLY A 84 13.00 17.43 11.13
C GLY A 84 13.68 16.53 12.17
N LEU A 85 13.53 15.21 12.03
CA LEU A 85 14.11 14.21 12.94
C LEU A 85 15.46 13.67 12.45
N ASN A 86 15.87 14.01 11.22
CA ASN A 86 17.06 13.47 10.56
C ASN A 86 17.07 11.93 10.51
N VAL A 87 15.94 11.34 10.10
CA VAL A 87 15.76 9.89 9.96
C VAL A 87 15.46 9.52 8.50
N PRO A 88 15.87 8.33 8.03
CA PRO A 88 15.60 7.87 6.68
C PRO A 88 14.10 7.67 6.40
N LEU A 89 13.72 7.95 5.15
CA LEU A 89 12.40 7.65 4.58
C LEU A 89 12.46 6.33 3.81
N ILE A 90 11.52 5.44 4.10
CA ILE A 90 11.31 4.18 3.39
C ILE A 90 9.99 4.26 2.62
N MET A 91 10.07 4.12 1.29
CA MET A 91 8.90 4.15 0.41
C MET A 91 8.55 2.75 -0.04
N ILE A 92 7.34 2.29 0.26
CA ILE A 92 6.89 0.92 -0.01
C ILE A 92 5.76 0.98 -1.06
N PRO A 93 5.94 0.40 -2.26
CA PRO A 93 4.85 0.29 -3.24
C PRO A 93 3.63 -0.41 -2.66
N THR A 94 2.44 0.17 -2.84
CA THR A 94 1.19 -0.34 -2.23
C THR A 94 0.87 -1.75 -2.69
N LEU A 95 1.01 -2.02 -4.00
CA LEU A 95 0.71 -3.34 -4.58
C LEU A 95 1.64 -4.42 -4.04
N GLN A 96 2.92 -4.09 -3.82
CA GLN A 96 3.89 -4.98 -3.17
C GLN A 96 3.43 -5.34 -1.75
N ALA A 97 3.05 -4.31 -0.97
CA ALA A 97 2.67 -4.51 0.41
C ALA A 97 1.36 -5.30 0.57
N ILE A 98 0.39 -5.09 -0.33
CA ILE A 98 -0.83 -5.90 -0.39
C ILE A 98 -0.48 -7.36 -0.69
N ALA A 99 0.33 -7.62 -1.72
CA ALA A 99 0.72 -8.97 -2.11
C ALA A 99 1.44 -9.72 -0.99
N GLU A 100 2.41 -9.08 -0.34
CA GLU A 100 3.16 -9.69 0.76
C GLU A 100 2.29 -9.98 1.98
N ALA A 101 1.42 -9.03 2.36
CA ALA A 101 0.50 -9.24 3.47
C ALA A 101 -0.51 -10.38 3.19
N ALA A 102 -0.90 -10.54 1.92
CA ALA A 102 -1.80 -11.60 1.47
C ALA A 102 -1.17 -13.00 1.52
N LEU A 103 0.17 -13.13 1.54
CA LEU A 103 0.83 -14.44 1.59
C LEU A 103 0.37 -15.31 2.77
N SER A 104 0.02 -14.67 3.90
CA SER A 104 -0.48 -15.34 5.11
C SER A 104 -1.99 -15.63 5.09
N LYS A 105 -2.70 -15.16 4.06
CA LYS A 105 -4.17 -15.15 3.96
C LYS A 105 -4.71 -16.04 2.85
N THR A 106 -3.89 -16.34 1.85
CA THR A 106 -4.22 -17.25 0.74
C THR A 106 -3.06 -18.19 0.45
N GLN A 107 -3.37 -19.39 -0.07
CA GLN A 107 -2.38 -20.35 -0.58
C GLN A 107 -2.27 -20.32 -2.10
N ALA A 108 -3.03 -19.45 -2.78
CA ALA A 108 -2.97 -19.33 -4.23
C ALA A 108 -1.52 -19.12 -4.70
N PRO A 109 -1.08 -19.82 -5.76
CA PRO A 109 0.24 -19.66 -6.35
C PRO A 109 0.43 -18.28 -6.98
N ILE A 110 -0.65 -17.60 -7.36
CA ILE A 110 -0.60 -16.25 -7.92
C ILE A 110 -1.47 -15.33 -7.09
N ILE A 111 -0.91 -14.17 -6.76
CA ILE A 111 -1.61 -13.08 -6.11
C ILE A 111 -1.65 -11.92 -7.10
N LEU A 112 -2.85 -11.45 -7.39
CA LEU A 112 -3.12 -10.26 -8.20
C LEU A 112 -3.58 -9.15 -7.24
N PRO A 113 -2.65 -8.42 -6.56
CA PRO A 113 -3.00 -7.22 -5.84
C PRO A 113 -3.63 -6.20 -6.79
N VAL A 114 -4.72 -5.58 -6.38
CA VAL A 114 -5.40 -4.52 -7.12
C VAL A 114 -5.74 -3.34 -6.21
N VAL A 115 -5.60 -2.14 -6.76
CA VAL A 115 -6.00 -0.88 -6.12
C VAL A 115 -6.94 -0.15 -7.06
N HIS A 116 -8.16 0.09 -6.61
CA HIS A 116 -9.17 0.81 -7.36
C HIS A 116 -8.71 2.23 -7.73
N SER A 117 -8.95 2.63 -8.97
CA SER A 117 -8.64 3.96 -9.49
C SER A 117 -9.92 4.79 -9.65
N LYS A 118 -10.69 4.51 -10.71
CA LYS A 118 -11.93 5.21 -11.07
C LYS A 118 -12.82 4.27 -11.88
N ALA A 119 -14.14 4.46 -11.83
CA ALA A 119 -15.09 3.57 -12.49
C ALA A 119 -14.77 2.10 -12.16
N ASP A 120 -14.51 1.25 -13.16
CA ASP A 120 -14.14 -0.16 -12.97
C ASP A 120 -12.65 -0.43 -13.29
N GLU A 121 -11.82 0.62 -13.29
CA GLU A 121 -10.39 0.54 -13.57
C GLU A 121 -9.54 0.38 -12.30
N PHE A 122 -8.49 -0.43 -12.40
CA PHE A 122 -7.60 -0.80 -11.31
C PHE A 122 -6.14 -0.66 -11.72
N TYR A 123 -5.32 -0.23 -10.77
CA TYR A 123 -3.90 -0.55 -10.81
C TYR A 123 -3.72 -1.97 -10.29
N SER A 124 -2.87 -2.75 -10.94
CA SER A 124 -2.58 -4.12 -10.51
C SER A 124 -1.10 -4.44 -10.62
N ALA A 125 -0.67 -5.50 -9.94
CA ALA A 125 0.60 -6.15 -10.20
C ALA A 125 0.42 -7.66 -10.15
N VAL A 126 1.33 -8.42 -10.74
CA VAL A 126 1.36 -9.88 -10.59
C VAL A 126 2.41 -10.26 -9.56
N ALA A 127 2.05 -11.10 -8.61
CA ALA A 127 2.96 -11.67 -7.62
C ALA A 127 2.87 -13.20 -7.70
N VAL A 128 3.93 -13.85 -8.20
CA VAL A 128 4.02 -15.31 -8.27
C VAL A 128 4.68 -15.83 -7.00
N ARG A 129 4.02 -16.76 -6.34
CA ARG A 129 4.56 -17.50 -5.20
C ARG A 129 5.56 -18.53 -5.74
N THR A 130 6.84 -18.30 -5.50
CA THR A 130 7.86 -19.31 -5.75
C THR A 130 7.86 -20.31 -4.59
N GLU A 131 7.79 -21.61 -4.90
CA GLU A 131 8.03 -22.66 -3.91
C GLU A 131 9.53 -22.69 -3.57
N TRP A 132 10.06 -21.83 -2.69
CA TRP A 132 11.37 -22.13 -2.09
C TRP A 132 11.70 -21.40 -0.77
N GLU A 133 12.09 -22.21 0.22
CA GLU A 133 12.87 -21.99 1.45
C GLU A 133 12.61 -20.75 2.32
N THR A 134 12.00 -21.00 3.49
CA THR A 134 12.47 -20.68 4.88
C THR A 134 13.17 -19.35 5.22
N SER A 135 13.28 -18.39 4.33
CA SER A 135 14.29 -17.32 4.41
C SER A 135 13.70 -15.96 4.06
N ALA A 136 12.62 -15.54 4.71
CA ALA A 136 12.16 -14.14 4.87
C ALA A 136 12.09 -13.18 3.64
N ASN A 137 12.39 -13.65 2.43
CA ASN A 137 12.61 -12.89 1.22
C ASN A 137 11.73 -13.47 0.11
N SER A 138 10.46 -13.13 0.12
CA SER A 138 9.59 -13.36 -1.02
C SER A 138 10.07 -12.43 -2.15
N GLU A 139 10.80 -12.97 -3.12
CA GLU A 139 11.18 -12.21 -4.31
C GLU A 139 9.97 -12.19 -5.25
N PHE A 140 9.35 -11.02 -5.39
CA PHE A 140 8.23 -10.82 -6.31
C PHE A 140 8.70 -10.05 -7.54
N SER A 141 8.44 -10.60 -8.72
CA SER A 141 8.51 -9.80 -9.96
C SER A 141 7.22 -9.00 -10.09
N LEU A 142 7.23 -7.73 -9.69
CA LEU A 142 6.06 -6.86 -9.81
C LEU A 142 6.01 -6.24 -11.20
N GLN A 143 5.23 -6.85 -12.08
CA GLN A 143 4.83 -6.22 -13.33
C GLN A 143 3.55 -5.42 -13.08
N ASN A 144 3.67 -4.10 -12.97
CA ASN A 144 2.52 -3.21 -12.80
C ASN A 144 1.72 -3.12 -14.11
N ASP A 145 0.39 -3.11 -13.98
CA ASP A 145 -0.55 -2.92 -15.09
C ASP A 145 -1.73 -2.03 -14.67
N TYR A 146 -2.49 -1.54 -15.63
CA TYR A 146 -3.66 -0.69 -15.44
C TYR A 146 -4.75 -1.02 -16.44
N GLY A 147 -5.95 -1.32 -15.96
CA GLY A 147 -7.06 -1.66 -16.86
C GLY A 147 -8.34 -1.98 -16.11
N ILE A 148 -9.33 -2.47 -16.84
CA ILE A 148 -10.57 -3.00 -16.27
C ILE A 148 -10.24 -4.31 -15.54
N LEU A 149 -10.87 -4.54 -14.38
CA LEU A 149 -10.57 -5.70 -13.54
C LEU A 149 -10.64 -7.04 -14.31
N ASP A 150 -11.70 -7.23 -15.10
CA ASP A 150 -11.89 -8.44 -15.91
C ASP A 150 -10.78 -8.65 -16.93
N GLU A 151 -10.33 -7.59 -17.59
CA GLU A 151 -9.26 -7.66 -18.60
C GLU A 151 -7.91 -8.01 -17.96
N LEU A 152 -7.64 -7.42 -16.79
CA LEU A 152 -6.44 -7.72 -16.01
C LEU A 152 -6.44 -9.18 -15.56
N MET A 153 -7.56 -9.67 -15.02
CA MET A 153 -7.72 -11.07 -14.61
C MET A 153 -7.50 -12.04 -15.78
N GLN A 154 -8.12 -11.77 -16.93
CA GLN A 154 -7.96 -12.59 -18.13
C GLN A 154 -6.54 -12.58 -18.67
N SER A 155 -5.86 -11.42 -18.67
CA SER A 155 -4.47 -11.29 -19.09
C SER A 155 -3.52 -12.15 -18.25
N VAL A 156 -3.72 -12.19 -16.92
CA VAL A 156 -2.93 -13.04 -16.02
C VAL A 156 -3.26 -14.51 -16.23
N ALA A 157 -4.55 -14.85 -16.31
CA ALA A 157 -5.02 -16.23 -16.54
C ALA A 157 -4.50 -16.85 -17.86
N GLN A 158 -4.35 -16.05 -18.92
CA GLN A 158 -3.77 -16.50 -20.19
C GLN A 158 -2.28 -16.83 -20.08
N LYS A 159 -1.52 -16.02 -19.34
CA LYS A 159 -0.07 -16.21 -19.14
C LYS A 159 0.23 -17.37 -18.21
N GLU A 160 -0.59 -17.54 -17.18
CA GLU A 160 -0.37 -18.46 -16.07
C GLU A 160 -1.41 -19.59 -16.09
N SER A 161 -1.39 -20.35 -17.19
CA SER A 161 -2.38 -21.38 -17.47
C SER A 161 -2.47 -22.41 -16.33
N SER A 162 -3.68 -22.61 -15.79
CA SER A 162 -4.04 -23.59 -14.74
C SER A 162 -3.63 -23.27 -13.30
N ALA A 163 -3.08 -22.09 -13.02
CA ALA A 163 -2.82 -21.65 -11.64
C ALA A 163 -4.06 -20.97 -11.04
N GLU A 164 -4.37 -21.26 -9.76
CA GLU A 164 -5.32 -20.46 -9.00
C GLU A 164 -4.76 -19.04 -8.79
N ILE A 165 -5.59 -18.03 -9.04
CA ILE A 165 -5.25 -16.62 -8.92
C ILE A 165 -6.12 -16.02 -7.81
N ALA A 166 -5.48 -15.52 -6.76
CA ALA A 166 -6.14 -14.73 -5.71
C ALA A 166 -6.10 -13.25 -6.08
N ILE A 167 -7.26 -12.65 -6.36
CA ILE A 167 -7.44 -11.22 -6.53
C ILE A 167 -7.55 -10.59 -5.16
N VAL A 168 -6.65 -9.65 -4.84
CA VAL A 168 -6.56 -9.07 -3.50
C VAL A 168 -6.64 -7.56 -3.56
N GLY A 169 -7.62 -6.97 -2.87
CA GLY A 169 -7.85 -5.54 -2.92
C GLY A 169 -8.88 -5.12 -1.88
N ARG A 170 -9.04 -3.80 -1.67
CA ARG A 170 -10.06 -3.27 -0.76
C ARG A 170 -11.34 -2.96 -1.51
N ASN A 171 -12.49 -3.25 -0.89
CA ASN A 171 -13.82 -3.06 -1.46
C ASN A 171 -14.02 -3.82 -2.77
N LEU A 172 -13.37 -4.97 -2.93
CA LEU A 172 -13.47 -5.81 -4.13
C LEU A 172 -14.90 -6.24 -4.41
N SER A 173 -15.65 -6.57 -3.36
CA SER A 173 -17.06 -6.97 -3.40
C SER A 173 -17.91 -6.07 -4.29
N ARG A 174 -17.67 -4.76 -4.33
CA ARG A 174 -18.42 -3.80 -5.18
C ARG A 174 -18.25 -4.05 -6.69
N PHE A 175 -17.16 -4.68 -7.08
CA PHE A 175 -16.80 -4.93 -8.47
C PHE A 175 -16.98 -6.39 -8.85
N THR A 176 -17.06 -7.27 -7.86
CA THR A 176 -17.13 -8.72 -8.06
C THR A 176 -18.53 -9.30 -7.84
N GLU A 177 -19.56 -8.48 -7.62
CA GLU A 177 -20.96 -8.96 -7.47
C GLU A 177 -21.42 -9.86 -8.63
N ASN A 178 -20.97 -9.55 -9.85
CA ASN A 178 -21.28 -10.35 -11.05
C ASN A 178 -20.16 -11.34 -11.43
N MET A 179 -19.05 -11.36 -10.67
CA MET A 179 -17.91 -12.24 -10.88
C MET A 179 -17.99 -13.38 -9.85
N GLN A 180 -18.51 -14.53 -10.25
CA GLN A 180 -18.56 -15.69 -9.36
C GLN A 180 -17.13 -16.25 -9.16
N PRO A 181 -16.73 -16.57 -7.92
CA PRO A 181 -15.52 -17.35 -7.68
C PRO A 181 -15.54 -18.63 -8.50
N SER A 182 -14.37 -19.04 -9.00
CA SER A 182 -14.20 -20.27 -9.78
C SER A 182 -13.01 -21.05 -9.25
N GLU A 183 -12.75 -22.25 -9.78
CA GLU A 183 -11.50 -22.97 -9.47
C GLU A 183 -10.24 -22.18 -9.84
N GLN A 184 -10.37 -21.22 -10.77
CA GLN A 184 -9.26 -20.40 -11.24
C GLN A 184 -9.14 -19.07 -10.48
N PHE A 185 -10.24 -18.47 -10.02
CA PHE A 185 -10.23 -17.15 -9.41
C PHE A 185 -10.83 -17.15 -8.01
N SER A 186 -10.06 -16.71 -7.02
CA SER A 186 -10.51 -16.41 -5.67
C SER A 186 -10.40 -14.92 -5.39
N PHE A 187 -11.33 -14.38 -4.58
CA PHE A 187 -11.35 -12.96 -4.21
C PHE A 187 -11.11 -12.81 -2.71
N LEU A 188 -10.17 -11.96 -2.35
CA LEU A 188 -9.77 -11.72 -0.97
C LEU A 188 -9.82 -10.22 -0.65
N GLU A 189 -10.77 -9.85 0.22
CA GLU A 189 -10.83 -8.48 0.74
C GLU A 189 -9.62 -8.17 1.62
N ALA A 190 -8.92 -7.08 1.28
CA ALA A 190 -7.69 -6.66 1.93
C ALA A 190 -7.91 -5.87 3.23
N ASP A 191 -8.88 -6.28 4.06
CA ASP A 191 -9.16 -5.66 5.37
C ASP A 191 -7.98 -5.78 6.35
N PHE A 192 -7.12 -6.77 6.13
CA PHE A 192 -5.88 -6.97 6.87
C PHE A 192 -4.77 -5.99 6.47
N PHE A 193 -4.86 -5.35 5.31
CA PHE A 193 -3.83 -4.43 4.84
C PHE A 193 -3.96 -3.09 5.57
N ASN A 194 -2.95 -2.74 6.37
CA ASN A 194 -2.87 -1.50 7.14
C ASN A 194 -1.39 -1.14 7.38
N ALA A 195 -1.11 -0.08 8.14
CA ALA A 195 0.26 0.36 8.40
C ALA A 195 1.17 -0.71 9.02
N ALA A 196 0.64 -1.64 9.83
CA ALA A 196 1.46 -2.72 10.38
C ALA A 196 1.95 -3.69 9.30
N ALA A 197 1.20 -3.86 8.20
CA ALA A 197 1.59 -4.69 7.07
C ALA A 197 2.83 -4.15 6.33
N LEU A 198 3.18 -2.88 6.54
CA LEU A 198 4.39 -2.27 5.96
C LEU A 198 5.66 -2.62 6.74
N LEU A 199 5.54 -2.98 8.03
CA LEU A 199 6.69 -3.10 8.92
C LEU A 199 7.68 -4.20 8.49
N PRO A 200 7.26 -5.42 8.09
CA PRO A 200 8.21 -6.45 7.64
C PRO A 200 9.04 -5.99 6.42
N ILE A 201 8.40 -5.30 5.47
CA ILE A 201 9.08 -4.73 4.30
C ILE A 201 10.02 -3.60 4.73
N ALA A 202 9.53 -2.69 5.60
CA ALA A 202 10.31 -1.56 6.09
C ALA A 202 11.58 -2.03 6.81
N GLU A 203 11.50 -3.10 7.60
CA GLU A 203 12.66 -3.68 8.28
C GLU A 203 13.70 -4.20 7.31
N ARG A 204 13.29 -4.98 6.30
CA ARG A 204 14.21 -5.47 5.27
C ARG A 204 14.88 -4.32 4.51
N LEU A 205 14.11 -3.31 4.12
CA LEU A 205 14.64 -2.13 3.43
C LEU A 205 15.56 -1.30 4.33
N PHE A 206 15.27 -1.21 5.63
CA PHE A 206 16.15 -0.56 6.59
C PHE A 206 17.49 -1.26 6.72
N HIS A 207 17.49 -2.58 6.90
CA HIS A 207 18.71 -3.37 6.98
C HIS A 207 19.52 -3.31 5.68
N ALA A 208 18.84 -3.26 4.53
CA ALA A 208 19.47 -3.07 3.22
C ALA A 208 19.92 -1.62 2.95
N LYS A 209 19.60 -0.66 3.84
CA LYS A 209 19.83 0.78 3.65
C LYS A 209 19.21 1.33 2.36
N ALA A 210 18.09 0.74 1.94
CA ALA A 210 17.33 1.13 0.77
C ALA A 210 16.36 2.26 1.15
N PHE A 211 16.89 3.49 1.15
CA PHE A 211 16.15 4.69 1.56
C PHE A 211 15.83 5.59 0.37
N ALA A 212 14.66 6.24 0.42
CA ALA A 212 14.30 7.23 -0.57
C ALA A 212 15.01 8.57 -0.29
N PRO A 213 15.51 9.27 -1.32
CA PRO A 213 16.01 10.64 -1.15
C PRO A 213 14.86 11.56 -0.78
N ILE A 214 14.86 12.11 0.44
CA ILE A 214 13.74 12.89 1.00
C ILE A 214 13.31 14.04 0.08
N ASN A 215 14.28 14.76 -0.52
CA ASN A 215 14.01 15.92 -1.37
C ASN A 215 13.26 15.52 -2.65
N ASP A 216 13.63 14.39 -3.26
CA ASP A 216 13.09 13.94 -4.54
C ASP A 216 11.95 12.91 -4.38
N ALA A 217 11.69 12.46 -3.16
CA ALA A 217 10.60 11.55 -2.85
C ALA A 217 9.23 12.15 -3.24
N VAL A 218 8.53 11.44 -4.12
CA VAL A 218 7.18 11.75 -4.62
C VAL A 218 6.35 10.46 -4.66
N PRO A 219 5.01 10.53 -4.53
CA PRO A 219 4.18 9.34 -4.65
C PRO A 219 4.41 8.59 -5.97
N LEU A 220 4.26 7.28 -5.94
CA LEU A 220 4.35 6.41 -7.10
C LEU A 220 3.09 6.58 -7.96
N TYR A 221 3.20 7.41 -9.00
CA TYR A 221 2.16 7.56 -10.02
C TYR A 221 2.41 6.55 -11.14
N LEU A 222 1.56 5.53 -11.22
CA LEU A 222 1.64 4.49 -12.26
C LEU A 222 0.99 4.91 -13.59
N LYS A 223 0.30 6.05 -13.62
CA LYS A 223 -0.29 6.63 -14.83
C LYS A 223 0.09 8.11 -14.95
N GLU A 224 0.42 8.53 -16.16
CA GLU A 224 0.58 9.95 -16.45
C GLU A 224 -0.74 10.70 -16.31
N PHE A 225 -0.68 11.92 -15.78
CA PHE A 225 -1.85 12.77 -15.68
C PHE A 225 -2.26 13.27 -17.07
N GLU A 226 -3.40 12.80 -17.57
CA GLU A 226 -4.04 13.35 -18.77
C GLU A 226 -4.92 14.54 -18.39
N ALA A 227 -4.49 15.75 -18.75
CA ALA A 227 -5.29 16.96 -18.57
C ALA A 227 -6.55 16.89 -19.44
N LYS A 228 -7.72 16.77 -18.81
CA LYS A 228 -9.00 16.92 -19.52
C LYS A 228 -9.24 18.40 -19.82
N VAL A 229 -9.51 18.71 -21.08
CA VAL A 229 -9.93 20.06 -21.49
C VAL A 229 -11.22 20.42 -20.74
N SER A 230 -11.17 21.51 -19.96
CA SER A 230 -12.35 22.01 -19.26
C SER A 230 -13.46 22.32 -20.28
N LYS A 231 -14.62 21.70 -20.12
CA LYS A 231 -15.84 22.07 -20.86
C LYS A 231 -16.49 23.35 -20.30
N LYS A 232 -15.97 23.89 -19.20
CA LYS A 232 -16.43 25.16 -18.63
C LYS A 232 -15.64 26.30 -19.25
N THR A 233 -16.36 27.27 -19.82
CA THR A 233 -15.81 28.56 -20.21
C THR A 233 -15.18 29.20 -18.97
N PRO A 234 -13.88 29.56 -18.97
CA PRO A 234 -13.20 29.96 -17.75
C PRO A 234 -13.78 31.23 -17.11
N PHE A 235 -14.44 32.09 -17.89
CA PHE A 235 -15.05 33.33 -17.42
C PHE A 235 -16.20 33.70 -18.36
N VAL A 236 -17.45 33.58 -17.88
CA VAL A 236 -18.61 34.34 -18.37
C VAL A 236 -19.35 34.84 -17.14
#